data_AF-A0A7V8WDZ2-F1
#
_entry.id   AF-A0A7V8WDZ2-F1
#
_cell.length_a   1.000
_cell.length_b   1.000
_cell.length_c   1.000
_cell.angle_alpha   90.00
_cell.angle_beta   90.00
_cell.angle_gamma   90.00
#
_symmetry.space_group_name_H-M   'P 1'
#
loop_
_entity.id
_entity.type
_entity.pdbx_description
1 polymer ?
#
loop_
_entity_poly.entity_id
_entity_poly.type
_entity_poly.pdbx_seq_one_letter_code
_entity_poly.pdbx_strand_id
1 'polypeptide(L)'
;MTPAVVSLLALLAAIGISLASRVNVGLIAIALAWSVGVYDGKPAEAIVAGFPTSLFVTLAGVTLLFSLAEANGTIAQLAARLTGLAGARARLLPPMFFLIACALSTLGPGAIP
;
A
#
# COMPACT_ATOMS: atom_id res chain seq x y z
N MET A 1 29.58 4.78 14.67
CA MET A 1 28.38 5.57 14.29
C MET A 1 27.25 5.12 15.19
N THR A 2 26.39 6.01 15.69
CA THR A 2 25.24 5.56 16.49
C THR A 2 24.27 4.79 15.57
N PRO A 3 23.58 3.75 16.08
CA PRO A 3 22.62 2.98 15.29
C PRO A 3 21.53 3.84 14.63
N ALA A 4 21.14 4.93 15.31
CA ALA A 4 20.18 5.91 14.79
C ALA A 4 20.68 6.67 13.54
N VAL A 5 21.98 6.97 13.45
CA VAL A 5 22.55 7.64 12.27
C VAL A 5 22.63 6.65 11.10
N VAL A 6 22.97 5.40 11.38
CA VAL A 6 23.04 4.35 10.35
C VAL A 6 21.65 4.04 9.78
N SER A 7 20.61 3.97 10.62
CA SER A 7 19.24 3.79 10.15
C SER A 7 18.72 4.99 9.36
N LEU A 8 19.06 6.21 9.76
CA LEU A 8 18.71 7.42 9.01
C LEU A 8 19.39 7.46 7.64
N LEU A 9 20.68 7.13 7.56
CA LEU A 9 21.40 7.05 6.29
C LEU A 9 20.83 5.95 5.38
N ALA A 10 20.47 4.79 5.95
CA ALA A 10 19.81 3.73 5.21
C ALA A 10 18.44 4.16 4.66
N LEU A 11 17.66 4.92 5.43
CA LEU A 11 16.38 5.49 4.96
C LEU A 11 16.60 6.47 3.79
N LEU A 12 17.57 7.39 3.92
CA LEU A 12 17.89 8.33 2.84
C LEU A 12 18.37 7.60 1.58
N ALA A 13 19.17 6.54 1.74
CA ALA A 13 19.59 5.70 0.62
C ALA A 13 18.40 4.99 -0.03
N ALA A 14 17.47 4.43 0.75
CA ALA A 14 16.26 3.79 0.23
C ALA A 14 15.42 4.77 -0.61
N ILE A 15 15.21 5.99 -0.13
CA ILE A 15 14.46 7.04 -0.83
C ILE A 15 15.21 7.46 -2.11
N GLY A 16 16.52 7.70 -2.03
CA GLY A 16 17.34 8.06 -3.19
C GLY A 16 17.32 7.00 -4.29
N ILE A 17 17.46 5.72 -3.91
CA ILE A 17 17.38 4.59 -4.85
C ILE A 17 15.96 4.46 -5.41
N SER A 18 14.92 4.69 -4.61
CA SER A 18 13.53 4.65 -5.08
C SER A 18 13.23 5.71 -6.12
N LEU A 19 13.88 6.87 -6.06
CA LEU A 19 13.70 7.95 -7.03
C LEU A 19 14.46 7.67 -8.33
N ALA A 20 15.64 7.05 -8.24
CA ALA A 20 16.52 6.82 -9.38
C ALA A 20 16.27 5.47 -10.10
N SER A 21 15.69 4.48 -9.42
CA SER A 21 15.52 3.12 -9.93
C SER A 21 14.05 2.74 -10.13
N ARG A 22 13.79 1.76 -11.01
CA ARG A 22 12.46 1.14 -11.18
C ARG A 22 12.26 -0.07 -10.25
N VAL A 23 13.14 -0.25 -9.26
CA VAL A 23 13.10 -1.40 -8.35
C VAL A 23 12.05 -1.13 -7.27
N ASN A 24 11.40 -2.19 -6.79
CA ASN A 24 10.42 -2.09 -5.72
C ASN A 24 11.11 -1.56 -4.43
N VAL A 25 10.68 -0.37 -3.98
CA VAL A 25 11.25 0.29 -2.80
C VAL A 25 11.09 -0.53 -1.52
N GLY A 26 9.99 -1.30 -1.40
CA GLY A 26 9.75 -2.16 -0.25
C GLY A 26 10.79 -3.28 -0.14
N LEU A 27 11.18 -3.89 -1.27
CA LEU A 27 12.23 -4.90 -1.31
C LEU A 27 13.58 -4.33 -0.85
N ILE A 28 13.93 -3.13 -1.33
CA ILE A 28 15.15 -2.41 -0.95
C ILE A 28 15.12 -2.07 0.54
N ALA A 29 13.99 -1.57 1.04
CA ALA A 29 13.83 -1.21 2.45
C ALA A 29 14.00 -2.42 3.39
N ILE A 30 13.46 -3.58 3.03
CA ILE A 30 13.64 -4.82 3.79
C ILE A 30 15.12 -5.23 3.83
N ALA A 31 15.81 -5.20 2.68
CA ALA A 31 17.24 -5.53 2.61
C ALA A 31 18.10 -4.57 3.44
N LEU A 32 17.78 -3.28 3.42
CA LEU A 32 18.49 -2.26 4.22
C LEU A 32 18.17 -2.40 5.71
N ALA A 33 16.92 -2.64 6.10
CA ALA A 33 16.53 -2.85 7.49
C ALA A 33 17.26 -4.06 8.10
N TRP A 34 17.40 -5.15 7.34
CA TRP A 34 18.20 -6.29 7.74
C TRP A 34 19.67 -5.93 7.94
N SER A 35 20.26 -5.22 6.96
CA SER A 35 21.67 -4.81 7.00
C SER A 35 21.98 -3.92 8.21
N VAL A 36 21.10 -2.96 8.52
CA VAL A 36 21.23 -2.08 9.70
C VAL A 36 21.03 -2.85 11.00
N GLY A 37 20.05 -3.76 11.05
CA GLY A 37 19.77 -4.55 12.26
C GLY A 37 20.92 -5.50 12.64
N VAL A 38 21.57 -6.13 11.64
CA VAL A 38 22.77 -6.96 11.86
C VAL A 38 23.94 -6.10 12.34
N TYR A 39 24.12 -4.89 11.79
CA TYR A 39 25.15 -3.95 12.26
C TYR A 39 24.94 -3.54 13.73
N ASP A 40 23.69 -3.43 14.17
CA ASP A 40 23.30 -3.11 15.55
C ASP A 40 23.35 -4.34 16.49
N GLY A 41 23.72 -5.53 15.98
CA GLY A 41 23.77 -6.77 16.76
C GLY A 41 22.40 -7.29 17.20
N LYS A 42 21.31 -6.84 16.56
CA LYS A 42 19.97 -7.31 16.89
C LYS A 42 19.76 -8.75 16.40
N PRO A 43 19.06 -9.59 17.18
CA PRO A 43 18.68 -10.92 16.72
C PRO A 43 17.72 -10.79 15.52
N ALA A 44 17.78 -11.76 14.61
CA ALA A 44 16.98 -11.74 13.38
C ALA A 44 15.47 -11.62 13.68
N GLU A 45 15.00 -12.25 14.76
CA GLU A 45 13.62 -12.18 15.21
C GLU A 45 13.18 -10.74 15.52
N ALA A 46 14.06 -9.92 16.11
CA ALA A 46 13.74 -8.54 16.45
C ALA A 46 13.66 -7.63 15.21
N ILE A 47 14.42 -7.94 14.15
CA ILE A 47 14.35 -7.22 12.88
C ILE A 47 13.04 -7.57 12.16
N VAL A 48 12.72 -8.87 12.08
CA VAL A 48 11.50 -9.36 11.41
C VAL A 48 10.24 -8.91 12.14
N ALA A 49 10.26 -8.83 13.48
CA ALA A 49 9.16 -8.30 14.27
C ALA A 49 8.82 -6.82 13.95
N GLY A 50 9.75 -6.07 13.36
CA GLY A 50 9.50 -4.71 12.88
C GLY A 50 8.67 -4.63 11.60
N PHE A 51 8.50 -5.74 10.86
CA PHE A 51 7.67 -5.77 9.67
C PHE A 51 6.19 -5.96 10.04
N PRO A 52 5.29 -5.05 9.64
CA PRO A 52 3.89 -5.13 10.02
C PRO A 52 3.15 -6.16 9.16
N THR A 53 3.24 -7.43 9.56
CA THR A 53 2.66 -8.57 8.84
C THR A 53 1.15 -8.45 8.68
N SER A 54 0.45 -7.98 9.72
CA SER A 54 -1.00 -7.74 9.67
C SER A 54 -1.37 -6.73 8.59
N LEU A 55 -0.71 -5.57 8.56
CA LEU A 55 -0.90 -4.55 7.51
C LEU A 55 -0.70 -5.11 6.12
N PHE A 56 0.41 -5.82 5.92
CA PHE A 56 0.74 -6.44 4.63
C PHE A 56 -0.35 -7.43 4.20
N VAL A 57 -0.76 -8.34 5.09
CA VAL A 57 -1.78 -9.35 4.79
C VAL A 57 -3.13 -8.70 4.51
N THR A 58 -3.54 -7.68 5.26
CA THR A 58 -4.81 -6.99 5.02
C THR A 58 -4.81 -6.24 3.69
N LEU A 59 -3.75 -5.48 3.39
CA LEU A 59 -3.63 -4.78 2.10
C LEU A 59 -3.61 -5.78 0.94
N ALA A 60 -2.81 -6.83 1.03
CA ALA A 60 -2.75 -7.87 0.01
C ALA A 60 -4.10 -8.58 -0.18
N GLY A 61 -4.80 -8.91 0.91
CA GLY A 61 -6.11 -9.54 0.87
C GLY A 61 -7.18 -8.65 0.21
N VAL A 62 -7.20 -7.36 0.55
CA VAL A 62 -8.11 -6.39 -0.08
C VAL A 62 -7.78 -6.19 -1.55
N THR A 63 -6.49 -6.07 -1.92
CA THR A 63 -6.08 -6.04 -3.33
C THR A 63 -6.53 -7.29 -4.07
N LEU A 64 -6.40 -8.47 -3.46
CA LEU A 64 -6.81 -9.74 -4.06
C LEU A 64 -8.33 -9.79 -4.25
N LEU A 65 -9.12 -9.38 -3.25
CA LEU A 65 -10.59 -9.29 -3.34
C LEU A 65 -11.01 -8.41 -4.53
N PHE A 66 -10.42 -7.22 -4.65
CA PHE A 66 -10.71 -6.31 -5.76
C PHE A 66 -10.26 -6.87 -7.11
N SER A 67 -9.09 -7.51 -7.17
CA SER A 67 -8.62 -8.17 -8.39
C SER A 67 -9.58 -9.26 -8.86
N LEU A 68 -10.19 -10.01 -7.92
CA LEU A 68 -11.17 -11.04 -8.23
C LEU A 68 -12.49 -10.44 -8.71
N ALA A 69 -12.93 -9.33 -8.09
CA ALA A 69 -14.12 -8.60 -8.49
C ALA A 69 -13.96 -7.93 -9.86
N GLU A 70 -12.75 -7.48 -10.20
CA GLU A 70 -12.41 -6.93 -11.52
C GLU A 70 -12.35 -8.04 -12.57
N ALA A 71 -11.66 -9.14 -12.29
CA ALA A 71 -11.54 -10.28 -13.21
C ALA A 71 -12.89 -10.92 -13.57
N ASN A 72 -13.83 -10.97 -12.63
CA ASN A 72 -15.19 -11.47 -12.87
C ASN A 72 -16.15 -10.39 -13.45
N GLY A 73 -15.68 -9.16 -13.66
CA GLY A 73 -16.47 -8.07 -14.25
C GLY A 73 -17.47 -7.40 -13.31
N THR A 74 -17.50 -7.76 -12.02
CA THR A 74 -18.38 -7.14 -11.02
C THR A 74 -18.15 -5.64 -10.93
N ILE A 75 -16.88 -5.20 -10.89
CA ILE A 75 -16.53 -3.78 -10.87
C ILE A 75 -16.99 -3.07 -12.14
N ALA A 76 -16.83 -3.69 -13.31
CA ALA A 76 -17.26 -3.14 -14.59
C ALA A 76 -18.80 -2.99 -14.66
N GLN A 77 -19.54 -3.99 -14.19
CA GLN A 77 -21.00 -3.96 -14.18
C GLN A 77 -21.54 -2.93 -13.18
N LEU A 78 -20.91 -2.83 -12.01
CA LEU A 78 -21.24 -1.82 -11.00
C LEU A 78 -20.95 -0.41 -11.51
N ALA A 79 -19.81 -0.20 -12.16
CA ALA A 79 -19.47 1.06 -12.82
C ALA A 79 -20.49 1.43 -13.90
N ALA A 80 -20.88 0.49 -14.77
CA ALA A 80 -21.88 0.72 -15.82
C ALA A 80 -23.27 1.09 -15.26
N ARG A 81 -23.70 0.46 -14.17
CA ARG A 81 -24.97 0.81 -13.50
C ARG A 81 -24.91 2.21 -12.89
N LEU A 82 -23.79 2.56 -12.25
CA LEU A 82 -23.62 3.87 -11.61
C LEU A 82 -23.52 4.99 -12.65
N THR A 83 -22.78 4.79 -13.74
CA THR A 83 -22.72 5.78 -14.83
C THR A 83 -24.06 5.88 -15.57
N GLY A 84 -24.80 4.77 -15.70
CA GLY A 84 -26.18 4.78 -16.21
C GLY A 84 -27.13 5.60 -15.34
N LEU A 85 -27.00 5.54 -14.00
CA LEU A 85 -27.77 6.35 -13.06
C LEU A 85 -27.43 7.85 -13.13
N ALA A 86 -26.17 8.20 -13.44
CA ALA A 86 -25.77 9.59 -13.66
C ALA A 86 -26.37 10.20 -14.95
N GLY A 87 -26.75 9.34 -15.90
CA GLY A 87 -27.39 9.73 -17.17
C GLY A 87 -26.58 10.74 -17.97
N ALA A 88 -27.26 11.68 -18.65
CA ALA A 88 -26.64 12.70 -19.51
C ALA A 88 -25.99 13.88 -18.73
N ARG A 89 -25.90 13.82 -17.40
CA ARG A 89 -25.35 14.89 -16.57
C ARG A 89 -23.96 14.53 -16.07
N ALA A 90 -22.98 14.79 -16.94
CA ALA A 90 -21.55 14.68 -16.63
C ALA A 90 -21.12 15.46 -15.37
N ARG A 91 -21.85 16.52 -14.98
CA ARG A 91 -21.60 17.25 -13.72
C ARG A 91 -21.87 16.42 -12.44
N LEU A 92 -22.65 15.35 -12.50
CA LEU A 92 -22.88 14.46 -11.34
C LEU A 92 -21.82 13.36 -11.19
N LEU A 93 -20.96 13.16 -12.19
CA LEU A 93 -19.91 12.12 -12.12
C LEU A 93 -18.89 12.40 -10.99
N PRO A 94 -18.32 13.61 -10.83
CA PRO A 94 -17.35 13.86 -9.75
C PRO A 94 -17.88 13.57 -8.34
N PRO A 95 -19.04 14.07 -7.89
CA PRO A 95 -19.55 13.75 -6.56
C PRO A 95 -19.94 12.26 -6.41
N MET A 96 -20.41 11.60 -7.48
CA MET A 96 -20.67 10.16 -7.44
C MET A 96 -19.38 9.35 -7.23
N PHE A 97 -18.34 9.60 -8.03
CA PHE A 97 -17.05 8.92 -7.86
C PHE A 97 -16.45 9.19 -6.47
N PHE A 98 -16.59 10.41 -5.95
CA PHE A 98 -16.18 10.73 -4.58
C PHE A 98 -16.92 9.88 -3.54
N LEU A 99 -18.26 9.77 -3.63
CA LEU A 99 -19.05 8.96 -2.69
C LEU A 99 -18.73 7.46 -2.79
N ILE A 100 -18.55 6.94 -4.01
CA ILE A 100 -18.17 5.54 -4.23
C ILE A 100 -16.77 5.26 -3.70
N ALA A 101 -15.80 6.12 -4.02
CA ALA A 101 -14.43 6.00 -3.52
C ALA A 101 -14.39 6.11 -1.98
N CYS A 102 -15.19 6.99 -1.39
CA CYS A 102 -15.32 7.13 0.05
C CYS A 102 -15.87 5.83 0.67
N ALA A 103 -17.00 5.32 0.18
CA ALA A 103 -17.59 4.07 0.65
C ALA A 103 -16.62 2.88 0.50
N LEU A 104 -15.93 2.79 -0.64
CA LEU A 104 -14.96 1.72 -0.89
C LEU A 104 -13.71 1.85 0.00
N SER A 105 -13.24 3.06 0.24
CA SER A 105 -12.12 3.34 1.14
C SER A 105 -12.45 2.98 2.59
N THR A 106 -13.72 3.11 3.01
CA THR A 106 -14.14 2.66 4.36
C THR A 106 -14.20 1.14 4.50
N LEU A 107 -14.35 0.40 3.40
CA LEU A 107 -14.37 -1.07 3.38
C LEU A 107 -12.97 -1.69 3.26
N GLY A 108 -11.98 -0.91 2.81
CA GLY A 108 -10.58 -1.33 2.81
C GLY A 108 -10.03 -1.46 4.24
N PRO A 109 -8.70 -1.51 4.42
CA PRO A 109 -8.09 -1.44 5.75
C PRO A 109 -8.25 -0.03 6.33
N GLY A 110 -9.48 0.35 6.67
CA GLY A 110 -9.84 1.59 7.34
C GLY A 110 -9.58 1.45 8.84
N ALA A 111 -8.70 2.31 9.35
CA ALA A 111 -8.18 2.34 10.73
C ALA A 111 -7.51 1.03 11.16
N ILE A 112 -6.31 0.77 10.62
CA ILE A 112 -5.39 -0.12 11.32
C ILE A 112 -4.82 0.67 12.50
N PRO A 113 -4.83 0.13 13.74
CA PRO A 113 -4.17 0.78 14.88
C PRO A 113 -2.66 0.94 14.66
#